data_AF-A0A0A9YMR1-F1
#
_entry.id   AF-A0A0A9YMR1-F1
#
_cell.length_a   1.000
_cell.length_b   1.000
_cell.length_c   1.000
_cell.angle_alpha   90.00
_cell.angle_beta   90.00
_cell.angle_gamma   90.00
#
_symmetry.space_group_name_H-M   'P 1'
#
loop_
_entity.id
_entity.type
_entity.pdbx_description
1 polymer ?
#
loop_
_entity_poly.entity_id
_entity_poly.type
_entity_poly.pdbx_seq_one_letter_code
_entity_poly.pdbx_strand_id
1 'polypeptide(L)'
;MRRVKFALLSPLRHLLLIVMIGWATVAHGKINVHELRCEVCQRTVEEMVKDVDSIDPDKRVHVGEFMLDHNGDRPQKTVELRRSEIYLTELMEKVCSKMDDYVRAIMKDTANS
;
A
#
# COMPACT_ATOMS: atom_id res chain seq x y z
N MET A 1 28.78 -19.14 57.20
CA MET A 1 28.87 -19.67 55.83
C MET A 1 27.77 -19.04 54.96
N ARG A 2 28.09 -18.04 54.12
CA ARG A 2 27.15 -17.38 53.19
C ARG A 2 27.50 -17.80 51.76
N ARG A 3 26.95 -18.93 51.29
CA ARG A 3 27.10 -19.43 49.90
C ARG A 3 25.75 -19.66 49.23
N VAL A 4 24.90 -18.64 49.08
CA VAL A 4 23.69 -18.76 48.20
C VAL A 4 23.26 -17.43 47.55
N LYS A 5 24.14 -16.43 47.40
CA LYS A 5 23.77 -15.14 46.75
C LYS A 5 24.38 -14.91 45.36
N PHE A 6 25.27 -15.79 44.90
CA PHE A 6 26.01 -15.57 43.64
C PHE A 6 25.32 -16.11 42.37
N ALA A 7 24.30 -16.95 42.48
CA ALA A 7 23.70 -17.63 41.32
C ALA A 7 22.41 -16.98 40.76
N LEU A 8 21.79 -16.05 41.48
CA LEU A 8 20.51 -15.42 41.10
C LEU A 8 20.65 -14.02 40.48
N LEU A 9 21.83 -13.39 40.58
CA LEU A 9 22.12 -12.08 39.99
C LEU A 9 22.66 -12.18 38.54
N SER A 10 23.06 -13.39 38.11
CA SER A 10 23.63 -13.68 36.79
C SER A 10 22.60 -13.73 35.65
N PRO A 11 21.40 -14.36 35.76
CA PRO A 11 20.49 -14.45 34.61
C PRO A 11 19.85 -13.10 34.27
N LEU A 12 19.58 -12.26 35.28
CA LEU A 12 19.00 -10.92 35.10
C LEU A 12 19.97 -9.97 34.38
N ARG A 13 21.27 -10.08 34.68
CA ARG A 13 22.34 -9.33 34.00
C ARG A 13 22.50 -9.78 32.54
N HIS A 14 22.37 -11.08 32.26
CA HIS A 14 22.41 -11.58 30.89
C HIS A 14 21.18 -11.19 30.08
N LEU A 15 19.98 -11.19 30.68
CA LEU A 15 18.76 -10.67 30.05
C LEU A 15 18.90 -9.18 29.69
N LEU A 16 19.42 -8.36 30.61
CA LEU A 16 19.68 -6.94 30.33
C LEU A 16 20.70 -6.75 29.20
N LEU A 17 21.76 -7.56 29.14
CA LEU A 17 22.74 -7.50 28.06
C LEU A 17 22.17 -7.96 26.72
N ILE A 18 21.33 -8.99 26.69
CA ILE A 18 20.67 -9.47 25.47
C ILE A 18 19.70 -8.42 24.93
N VAL A 19 18.96 -7.73 25.81
CA VAL A 19 18.11 -6.61 25.42
C VAL A 19 18.97 -5.49 24.83
N MET A 20 20.05 -5.06 25.50
CA MET A 20 20.93 -4.00 24.99
C MET A 20 21.60 -4.35 23.65
N ILE A 21 22.04 -5.60 23.47
CA ILE A 21 22.67 -6.08 22.23
C ILE A 21 21.62 -6.20 21.11
N GLY A 22 20.41 -6.68 21.43
CA GLY A 22 19.31 -6.82 20.46
C GLY A 22 18.85 -5.48 19.90
N TRP A 23 18.94 -4.39 20.67
CA TRP A 23 18.64 -3.04 20.19
C TRP A 23 19.69 -2.51 19.21
N ALA A 24 20.97 -2.89 19.40
CA ALA A 24 22.06 -2.44 18.52
C ALA A 24 22.02 -3.08 17.12
N THR A 25 21.43 -4.27 16.98
CA THR A 25 21.43 -5.01 15.69
C THR A 25 20.35 -4.59 14.70
N VAL A 26 19.38 -3.77 15.09
CA VAL A 26 18.21 -3.43 14.24
C VAL A 26 18.50 -2.32 13.20
N ALA A 27 19.64 -1.62 13.30
CA ALA A 27 19.79 -0.29 12.71
C ALA A 27 20.43 -0.16 11.31
N HIS A 28 20.67 -1.25 10.55
CA HIS A 28 21.38 -1.12 9.26
C HIS A 28 20.70 -1.84 8.07
N GLY A 29 19.60 -1.29 7.59
CA GLY A 29 19.05 -1.59 6.26
C GLY A 29 19.31 -0.43 5.29
N LYS A 30 20.04 -0.68 4.19
CA LYS A 30 20.12 0.28 3.07
C LYS A 30 18.83 0.17 2.27
N ILE A 31 18.08 1.26 2.15
CA ILE A 31 16.82 1.30 1.40
C ILE A 31 17.15 1.49 -0.09
N ASN A 32 16.86 0.48 -0.92
CA ASN A 32 16.93 0.61 -2.38
C ASN A 32 15.65 1.29 -2.88
N VAL A 33 15.75 2.54 -3.36
CA VAL A 33 14.58 3.31 -3.81
C VAL A 33 13.97 2.74 -5.09
N HIS A 34 14.76 2.10 -5.95
CA HIS A 34 14.24 1.43 -7.14
C HIS A 34 13.29 0.28 -6.76
N GLU A 35 13.73 -0.60 -5.86
CA GLU A 35 12.95 -1.73 -5.37
C GLU A 35 11.72 -1.26 -4.57
N LEU A 36 11.90 -0.22 -3.73
CA LEU A 36 10.79 0.39 -2.98
C LEU A 36 9.69 0.92 -3.91
N ARG A 37 10.05 1.56 -5.04
CA ARG A 37 9.06 2.05 -6.01
C ARG A 37 8.27 0.90 -6.63
N CYS A 38 8.94 -0.18 -7.02
CA CYS A 38 8.28 -1.36 -7.58
C CYS A 38 7.30 -1.99 -6.58
N GLU A 39 7.72 -2.17 -5.33
CA GLU A 39 6.87 -2.71 -4.27
C GLU A 39 5.65 -1.82 -4.02
N VAL A 40 5.82 -0.50 -3.97
CA VAL A 40 4.69 0.43 -3.81
C VAL A 40 3.72 0.31 -4.99
N CYS A 41 4.21 0.36 -6.23
CA CYS A 41 3.36 0.22 -7.41
C CYS A 41 2.60 -1.12 -7.42
N GLN A 42 3.28 -2.22 -7.09
CA GLN A 42 2.67 -3.55 -7.05
C GLN A 42 1.56 -3.60 -6.01
N ARG A 43 1.80 -3.11 -4.78
CA ARG A 43 0.79 -3.11 -3.72
C ARG A 43 -0.42 -2.23 -4.06
N THR A 44 -0.19 -1.07 -4.66
CA THR A 44 -1.26 -0.19 -5.11
C THR A 44 -2.15 -0.89 -6.15
N VAL A 45 -1.56 -1.55 -7.15
CA VAL A 45 -2.32 -2.29 -8.16
C VAL A 45 -3.06 -3.49 -7.54
N GLU A 46 -2.44 -4.23 -6.63
CA GLU A 46 -3.09 -5.33 -5.90
C GLU A 46 -4.32 -4.85 -5.11
N GLU A 47 -4.25 -3.67 -4.48
CA GLU A 47 -5.38 -3.07 -3.77
C GLU A 47 -6.50 -2.66 -4.73
N MET A 48 -6.14 -2.04 -5.86
CA MET A 48 -7.11 -1.65 -6.88
C MET A 48 -7.86 -2.85 -7.46
N VAL A 49 -7.14 -3.94 -7.76
CA VAL A 49 -7.76 -5.18 -8.25
C VAL A 49 -8.69 -5.78 -7.20
N LYS A 50 -8.33 -5.77 -5.92
CA LYS A 50 -9.22 -6.22 -4.84
C LYS A 50 -10.49 -5.39 -4.74
N ASP A 51 -10.39 -4.06 -4.84
CA ASP A 51 -11.55 -3.17 -4.81
C ASP A 51 -12.46 -3.43 -6.02
N VAL A 52 -11.88 -3.59 -7.22
CA VAL A 52 -12.57 -3.99 -8.45
C VAL A 52 -13.28 -5.34 -8.27
N ASP A 53 -12.60 -6.33 -7.70
CA ASP A 53 -13.12 -7.67 -7.46
C ASP A 53 -14.22 -7.73 -6.39
N SER A 54 -14.24 -6.77 -5.47
CA SER A 54 -15.27 -6.66 -4.44
C SER A 54 -16.65 -6.23 -4.97
N ILE A 55 -16.70 -5.67 -6.18
CA ILE A 55 -17.96 -5.23 -6.80
C ILE A 55 -18.72 -6.41 -7.38
N ASP A 56 -20.04 -6.43 -7.18
CA ASP A 56 -20.94 -7.37 -7.82
C ASP A 56 -20.78 -7.33 -9.38
N PRO A 57 -20.44 -8.45 -10.03
CA PRO A 57 -20.28 -8.50 -11.49
C PRO A 57 -21.54 -8.11 -12.26
N ASP A 58 -22.73 -8.27 -11.66
CA ASP A 58 -24.01 -7.96 -12.30
C ASP A 58 -24.43 -6.49 -12.13
N LYS A 59 -23.68 -5.70 -11.36
CA LYS A 59 -23.98 -4.28 -11.18
C LYS A 59 -23.63 -3.52 -12.46
N ARG A 60 -24.64 -2.92 -13.10
CA ARG A 60 -24.49 -2.18 -14.36
C ARG A 60 -24.71 -0.68 -14.17
N VAL A 61 -24.05 0.12 -14.99
CA VAL A 61 -24.20 1.58 -15.05
C VAL A 61 -24.56 2.01 -16.46
N HIS A 62 -25.44 3.00 -16.54
CA HIS A 62 -25.76 3.68 -17.80
C HIS A 62 -24.63 4.62 -18.17
N VAL A 63 -24.02 4.38 -19.32
CA VAL A 63 -23.03 5.27 -19.93
C VAL A 63 -23.76 6.05 -21.00
N GLY A 64 -23.84 7.37 -20.84
CA GLY A 64 -24.58 8.22 -21.76
C GLY A 64 -23.99 8.16 -23.16
N GLU A 65 -24.76 7.68 -24.14
CA GLU A 65 -24.46 7.86 -25.56
C GLU A 65 -25.14 9.16 -25.99
N PHE A 66 -24.37 10.25 -26.03
CA PHE A 66 -24.91 11.58 -26.31
C PHE A 66 -25.21 11.79 -27.80
N MET A 67 -24.71 10.90 -28.67
CA MET A 67 -25.01 10.91 -30.10
C MET A 67 -26.43 10.42 -30.36
N LEU A 68 -27.17 11.20 -31.13
CA LEU A 68 -28.48 10.83 -31.67
C LEU A 68 -28.26 9.94 -32.89
N ASP A 69 -29.06 8.89 -33.02
CA ASP A 69 -29.09 8.11 -34.25
C ASP A 69 -29.81 8.87 -35.38
N HIS A 70 -29.81 8.31 -36.59
CA HIS A 70 -30.49 8.90 -37.75
C HIS A 70 -32.02 9.04 -37.56
N ASN A 71 -32.63 8.25 -36.66
CA ASN A 71 -34.05 8.29 -36.33
C ASN A 71 -34.38 9.28 -35.19
N GLY A 72 -33.37 9.94 -34.60
CA GLY A 72 -33.56 10.88 -33.50
C GLY A 72 -33.66 10.21 -32.13
N ASP A 73 -33.36 8.92 -32.02
CA ASP A 73 -33.32 8.19 -30.77
C ASP A 73 -31.93 8.30 -30.12
N ARG A 74 -31.89 8.24 -28.78
CA ARG A 74 -30.65 8.19 -27.99
C ARG A 74 -30.44 6.76 -27.49
N PRO A 75 -29.57 5.95 -28.11
CA PRO A 75 -29.28 4.61 -27.61
C PRO A 75 -28.66 4.70 -26.21
N GLN A 76 -29.25 4.05 -25.21
CA GLN A 76 -28.68 3.99 -23.87
C GLN A 76 -27.76 2.79 -23.76
N LYS A 77 -26.45 3.01 -23.72
CA LYS A 77 -25.48 1.94 -23.50
C LYS A 77 -25.32 1.67 -22.01
N THR A 78 -25.41 0.40 -21.64
CA THR A 78 -25.17 -0.07 -20.27
C THR A 78 -23.92 -0.93 -20.25
N VAL A 79 -23.04 -0.71 -19.28
CA VAL A 79 -21.82 -1.51 -19.07
C VAL A 79 -21.73 -1.95 -17.62
N GLU A 80 -20.91 -2.97 -17.36
CA GLU A 80 -20.61 -3.42 -16.00
C GLU A 80 -19.92 -2.28 -15.22
N LEU A 81 -20.36 -2.02 -13.99
CA LEU A 81 -19.80 -0.98 -13.12
C LEU A 81 -18.29 -1.16 -12.95
N ARG A 82 -17.86 -2.41 -12.73
CA ARG A 82 -16.46 -2.80 -12.55
C ARG A 82 -15.56 -2.39 -13.73
N ARG A 83 -16.12 -2.28 -14.93
CA ARG A 83 -15.41 -1.89 -16.15
C ARG A 83 -15.75 -0.48 -16.63
N SER A 84 -16.60 0.24 -15.90
CA SER A 84 -17.00 1.59 -16.28
C SER A 84 -15.87 2.58 -15.97
N GLU A 85 -15.64 3.51 -16.89
CA GLU A 85 -14.69 4.61 -16.72
C GLU A 85 -14.99 5.43 -15.46
N ILE A 86 -16.29 5.66 -15.19
CA ILE A 86 -16.77 6.38 -14.01
C ILE A 86 -16.21 5.74 -12.73
N TYR A 87 -16.41 4.43 -12.56
CA TYR A 87 -15.94 3.72 -11.39
C TYR A 87 -14.41 3.68 -11.29
N LEU A 88 -13.72 3.41 -12.40
CA LEU A 88 -12.26 3.37 -12.40
C LEU A 88 -11.65 4.73 -12.04
N THR A 89 -12.30 5.83 -12.42
CA THR A 89 -11.87 7.18 -12.07
C THR A 89 -12.03 7.46 -10.58
N GLU A 90 -13.20 7.14 -10.01
CA GLU A 90 -13.44 7.23 -8.56
C GLU A 90 -12.44 6.38 -7.76
N LEU A 91 -12.13 5.18 -8.24
CA LEU A 91 -11.15 4.30 -7.63
C LEU A 91 -9.75 4.91 -7.64
N MET A 92 -9.33 5.49 -8.77
CA MET A 92 -8.03 6.16 -8.88
C MET A 92 -7.93 7.36 -7.95
N GLU A 93 -8.97 8.18 -7.84
CA GLU A 93 -9.00 9.31 -6.91
C GLU A 93 -8.85 8.85 -5.45
N LYS A 94 -9.58 7.80 -5.07
CA LYS A 94 -9.48 7.19 -3.73
C LYS A 94 -8.07 6.67 -3.43
N VAL A 95 -7.42 6.04 -4.41
CA VAL A 95 -6.04 5.56 -4.29
C VAL A 95 -5.08 6.73 -4.11
N CYS A 96 -5.18 7.77 -4.95
CA CYS A 96 -4.36 8.96 -4.85
C CYS A 96 -4.47 9.61 -3.46
N SER A 97 -5.68 9.71 -2.89
CA SER A 97 -5.85 10.24 -1.52
C SER A 97 -5.19 9.37 -0.45
N LYS A 98 -5.20 8.04 -0.60
CA LYS A 98 -4.51 7.13 0.33
C LYS A 98 -2.98 7.22 0.24
N MET A 99 -2.43 7.67 -0.89
CA MET A 99 -0.98 7.79 -1.03
C MET A 99 -0.37 8.86 -0.13
N ASP A 100 -1.16 9.80 0.38
CA ASP A 100 -0.70 10.80 1.33
C ASP A 100 -0.36 10.20 2.71
N ASP A 101 -0.94 9.04 3.04
CA ASP A 101 -0.62 8.29 4.27
C ASP A 101 0.71 7.53 4.17
N TYR A 102 1.31 7.42 2.98
CA TYR A 102 2.58 6.73 2.79
C TYR A 102 3.78 7.59 3.20
N VAL A 103 4.74 6.98 3.90
CA VAL A 103 5.99 7.63 4.29
C VAL A 103 6.84 7.91 3.05
N ARG A 104 7.08 9.19 2.76
CA ARG A 104 7.95 9.61 1.66
C ARG A 104 9.42 9.34 2.01
N ALA A 105 10.06 8.42 1.30
CA ALA A 105 11.50 8.24 1.39
C ALA A 105 12.21 9.44 0.74
N ILE A 106 12.81 10.31 1.55
CA ILE A 106 13.64 11.41 1.08
C ILE A 106 15.08 10.90 0.93
N MET A 107 15.55 10.75 -0.30
CA MET A 107 16.97 10.57 -0.55
C MET A 107 17.65 11.93 -0.34
N LYS A 108 18.73 11.96 0.45
CA LYS A 108 19.70 13.05 0.33
C LYS A 108 20.56 12.71 -0.87
N ASP A 109 20.38 13.46 -1.95
CA ASP A 109 21.23 13.35 -3.12
C ASP A 109 22.65 13.74 -2.69
N THR A 110 23.51 12.77 -2.38
CA THR A 110 24.95 13.02 -2.41
C THR A 110 25.32 13.20 -3.88
N ALA A 111 25.38 14.47 -4.28
CA ALA A 111 25.82 15.02 -5.56
C ALA A 111 26.47 14.00 -6.53
N ASN A 112 25.77 13.68 -7.61
CA ASN A 112 26.35 13.63 -8.95
C ASN A 112 25.22 13.62 -9.99
N SER A 113 24.89 14.81 -10.49
CA SER A 113 24.23 14.97 -11.79
C SER A 113 25.24 14.73 -12.91
#